data_AF-A0A812SF89-F1
#
_entry.id   AF-A0A812SF89-F1
#
_cell.length_a   1.000
_cell.length_b   1.000
_cell.length_c   1.000
_cell.angle_alpha   90.00
_cell.angle_beta   90.00
_cell.angle_gamma   90.00
#
_symmetry.space_group_name_H-M   'P 1'
#
loop_
_entity.id
_entity.type
_entity.pdbx_description
1 polymer ?
#
loop_
_entity_poly.entity_id
_entity_poly.type
_entity_poly.pdbx_seq_one_letter_code
_entity_poly.pdbx_strand_id
1 'polypeptide(L)'
;VTAFDDHSSPSRFGQNPASRLVVRGADVQQADAEEALRRSPGRTLLLVYPPPGPMAIRCLTSYTGDVLLYVGEGRGGVNGDNAFFDALSMGWKLEETIELDALPGSYEKLYLLRRAAD
;
A
#
# COMPACT_ATOMS: atom_id res chain seq x y z
N VAL A 1 17.44 0.99 7.69
CA VAL A 1 17.38 -0.49 7.70
C VAL A 1 17.46 -0.96 6.27
N THR A 2 18.21 -2.02 5.97
CA THR A 2 18.27 -2.55 4.61
C THR A 2 17.23 -3.63 4.48
N ALA A 3 16.29 -3.49 3.54
CA ALA A 3 15.42 -4.58 3.13
C ALA A 3 16.18 -5.42 2.09
N PHE A 4 16.47 -6.66 2.44
CA PHE A 4 17.10 -7.61 1.54
C PHE A 4 16.01 -8.42 0.85
N ASP A 5 16.13 -8.57 -0.47
CA ASP A 5 15.44 -9.63 -1.20
C ASP A 5 16.37 -10.84 -1.14
N ASP A 6 15.98 -11.84 -0.37
CA ASP A 6 16.71 -13.11 -0.25
C ASP A 6 16.42 -14.05 -1.43
N HIS A 7 15.74 -13.54 -2.47
CA HIS A 7 15.26 -14.29 -3.63
C HIS A 7 14.26 -15.40 -3.26
N SER A 8 13.74 -15.40 -2.03
CA SER A 8 12.59 -16.25 -1.66
C SER A 8 11.28 -15.68 -2.20
N SER A 9 11.31 -14.46 -2.77
CA SER A 9 10.21 -13.91 -3.56
C SER A 9 9.73 -14.98 -4.54
N PRO A 10 8.43 -15.36 -4.54
CA PRO A 10 7.93 -16.41 -5.41
C PRO A 10 8.36 -16.11 -6.85
N SER A 11 9.02 -17.08 -7.50
CA SER A 11 9.65 -16.92 -8.82
C SER A 11 8.64 -16.75 -9.97
N ARG A 12 7.39 -16.39 -9.64
CA ARG A 12 6.21 -16.35 -10.52
C ARG A 12 5.86 -14.96 -11.05
N PHE A 13 6.57 -13.90 -10.65
CA PHE A 13 6.71 -12.75 -11.55
C PHE A 13 7.52 -13.27 -12.73
N GLY A 14 6.82 -13.86 -13.71
CA GLY A 14 7.38 -14.61 -14.81
C GLY A 14 8.57 -13.87 -15.36
N GLN A 15 9.64 -14.60 -15.63
CA GLN A 15 10.88 -14.10 -16.23
C GLN A 15 10.53 -13.14 -17.37
N ASN A 16 10.40 -11.86 -17.06
CA ASN A 16 10.24 -10.83 -18.05
C ASN A 16 11.68 -10.49 -18.40
N PRO A 17 12.18 -10.89 -19.57
CA PRO A 17 13.56 -10.60 -19.95
C PRO A 17 13.84 -9.08 -20.01
N ALA A 18 12.79 -8.23 -19.94
CA ALA A 18 12.90 -6.78 -19.83
C ALA A 18 13.00 -6.24 -18.38
N SER A 19 12.66 -7.01 -17.33
CA SER A 19 12.80 -6.56 -15.94
C SER A 19 14.23 -6.78 -15.45
N ARG A 20 15.16 -5.97 -15.96
CA ARG A 20 16.59 -6.00 -15.66
C ARG A 20 16.95 -5.41 -14.29
N LEU A 21 15.99 -5.26 -13.38
CA LEU A 21 16.27 -4.81 -12.02
C LEU A 21 16.66 -6.02 -11.17
N VAL A 22 17.97 -6.29 -11.10
CA VAL A 22 18.53 -7.11 -10.02
C VAL A 22 18.53 -6.22 -8.77
N VAL A 23 17.39 -6.16 -8.07
CA VAL A 23 17.31 -5.44 -6.78
C VAL A 23 17.99 -6.32 -5.74
N ARG A 24 19.22 -5.96 -5.37
CA ARG A 24 19.97 -6.66 -4.30
C ARG A 24 19.52 -6.24 -2.90
N GLY A 25 18.73 -5.17 -2.82
CA GLY A 25 18.19 -4.59 -1.61
C GLY A 25 17.88 -3.11 -1.81
N ALA A 26 17.09 -2.55 -0.89
CA ALA A 26 16.78 -1.13 -0.87
C ALA A 26 17.07 -0.55 0.53
N ASP A 27 17.60 0.68 0.55
CA ASP A 27 17.72 1.43 1.79
C ASP A 27 16.33 1.86 2.24
N VAL A 28 15.86 1.26 3.34
CA VAL A 28 14.58 1.58 3.97
C VAL A 28 14.82 2.54 5.12
N GLN A 29 14.18 3.70 5.02
CA GLN A 29 14.11 4.65 6.12
C GLN A 29 12.97 4.24 7.04
N GLN A 30 13.27 4.11 8.33
CA GLN A 30 12.22 3.97 9.34
C GLN A 30 11.80 5.37 9.80
N ALA A 31 10.49 5.59 9.84
CA ALA A 31 9.88 6.80 10.35
C ALA A 31 8.48 6.45 10.85
N ASP A 32 7.93 7.30 11.72
CA ASP A 32 6.48 7.30 11.94
C ASP A 32 5.75 7.73 10.67
N ALA A 33 4.46 7.40 10.60
CA ALA A 33 3.62 7.67 9.43
C ALA A 33 3.63 9.14 9.00
N GLU A 34 3.50 10.05 9.96
CA GLU A 34 3.35 11.49 9.69
C GLU A 34 4.69 12.09 9.25
N GLU A 35 5.79 11.67 9.86
CA GLU A 35 7.14 12.05 9.47
C GLU A 35 7.52 11.54 8.08
N ALA A 36 7.17 10.29 7.75
CA ALA A 36 7.39 9.75 6.41
C ALA A 36 6.69 10.59 5.34
N LEU A 37 5.45 11.00 5.61
CA LEU A 37 4.65 11.84 4.71
C LEU A 37 5.20 13.26 4.58
N ARG A 38 5.68 13.87 5.66
CA ARG A 38 6.34 15.20 5.62
C ARG A 38 7.60 15.19 4.76
N ARG A 39 8.36 14.09 4.76
CA ARG A 39 9.62 13.99 3.99
C ARG A 39 9.41 13.84 2.48
N SER A 40 8.25 13.34 2.07
CA SER A 40 8.00 12.97 0.67
C SER A 40 6.65 13.52 0.16
N PRO A 41 6.44 14.86 0.21
CA PRO A 41 5.21 15.45 -0.31
C PRO A 41 5.10 15.19 -1.83
N GLY A 42 3.90 14.88 -2.31
CA GLY A 42 3.62 14.67 -3.73
C GLY A 42 4.04 13.32 -4.31
N ARG A 43 4.43 12.34 -3.49
CA ARG A 43 4.61 10.93 -3.90
C ARG A 43 3.31 10.15 -3.68
N THR A 44 3.07 9.13 -4.51
CA THR A 44 2.00 8.14 -4.26
C THR A 44 2.16 7.52 -2.87
N LEU A 45 1.08 7.50 -2.09
CA LEU A 45 1.04 6.78 -0.83
C LEU A 45 0.82 5.28 -1.11
N LEU A 46 1.74 4.44 -0.64
CA LEU A 46 1.60 2.98 -0.65
C LEU A 46 1.39 2.50 0.79
N LEU A 47 0.25 1.84 1.04
CA LEU A 47 -0.06 1.17 2.31
C LEU A 47 -0.15 -0.34 2.08
N VAL A 48 0.66 -1.10 2.80
CA VAL A 48 0.74 -2.57 2.63
C VAL A 48 0.42 -3.26 3.94
N TYR A 49 -0.65 -4.07 3.92
CA TYR A 49 -1.17 -4.83 5.06
C TYR A 49 -1.20 -4.03 6.37
N PRO A 50 -1.77 -2.80 6.38
CA PRO A 50 -1.79 -1.99 7.59
C PRO A 50 -2.53 -2.73 8.71
N PRO A 51 -2.01 -2.74 9.94
CA PRO A 51 -2.69 -3.38 11.06
C PRO A 51 -4.00 -2.63 11.37
N PRO A 52 -4.98 -3.29 12.02
CA PRO A 52 -6.12 -2.61 12.60
C PRO A 52 -5.66 -1.51 13.58
N GLY A 53 -6.39 -0.39 13.59
CA GLY A 53 -6.11 0.75 14.46
C GLY A 53 -5.61 1.98 13.71
N PRO A 54 -5.05 2.97 14.42
CA PRO A 54 -4.97 4.34 13.95
C PRO A 54 -3.94 4.60 12.85
N MET A 55 -3.08 3.63 12.52
CA MET A 55 -1.97 3.83 11.59
C MET A 55 -2.48 4.20 10.18
N ALA A 56 -3.41 3.42 9.62
CA ALA A 56 -3.90 3.63 8.26
C ALA A 56 -4.63 4.97 8.12
N ILE A 57 -5.53 5.29 9.07
CA ILE A 57 -6.27 6.55 9.05
C ILE A 57 -5.34 7.76 9.25
N ARG A 58 -4.33 7.68 10.13
CA ARG A 58 -3.34 8.76 10.30
C ARG A 58 -2.53 9.01 9.04
N CYS A 59 -2.13 7.94 8.34
CA CYS A 59 -1.49 8.07 7.03
C CYS A 59 -2.42 8.79 6.05
N LEU A 60 -3.68 8.35 5.94
CA LEU A 60 -4.64 8.88 4.99
C LEU A 60 -4.96 10.37 5.23
N THR A 61 -5.13 10.77 6.50
CA THR A 61 -5.44 12.16 6.88
C THR A 61 -4.25 13.10 6.72
N SER A 62 -3.03 12.59 6.92
CA SER A 62 -1.81 13.40 6.83
C SER A 62 -1.27 13.49 5.40
N TYR A 63 -1.70 12.57 4.53
CA TYR A 63 -1.28 12.53 3.14
C TYR A 63 -2.01 13.60 2.32
N THR A 64 -1.24 14.47 1.66
CA THR A 64 -1.76 15.60 0.88
C THR A 64 -1.81 15.33 -0.63
N GLY A 65 -1.28 14.20 -1.10
CA GLY A 65 -1.37 13.80 -2.50
C GLY A 65 -2.72 13.20 -2.88
N ASP A 66 -2.88 12.82 -4.14
CA ASP A 66 -4.14 12.36 -4.73
C ASP A 66 -4.17 10.87 -5.08
N VAL A 67 -3.03 10.16 -5.09
CA VAL A 67 -2.98 8.73 -5.43
C VAL A 67 -2.61 7.89 -4.21
N LEU A 68 -3.43 6.87 -3.93
CA LEU A 68 -3.24 5.84 -2.90
C LEU A 68 -3.21 4.46 -3.56
N LEU A 69 -2.16 3.70 -3.26
CA LEU A 69 -2.11 2.27 -3.48
C LEU A 69 -2.29 1.56 -2.14
N TYR A 70 -3.37 0.81 -2.00
CA TYR A 70 -3.66 0.03 -0.79
C TYR A 70 -3.54 -1.46 -1.12
N VAL A 71 -2.70 -2.18 -0.38
CA VAL A 71 -2.55 -3.63 -0.47
C VAL A 71 -3.09 -4.24 0.83
N GLY A 72 -4.13 -5.06 0.72
CA GLY A 72 -4.77 -5.70 1.86
C GLY A 72 -6.17 -6.20 1.55
N GLU A 73 -6.90 -6.60 2.58
CA GLU A 73 -8.30 -7.02 2.44
C GLU A 73 -9.27 -5.84 2.40
N GLY A 74 -10.48 -6.06 1.90
CA GLY A 74 -11.56 -5.07 1.96
C GLY A 74 -12.08 -4.84 3.38
N ARG A 75 -13.06 -3.94 3.51
CA ARG A 75 -13.72 -3.65 4.80
C ARG A 75 -14.22 -4.95 5.45
N GLY A 76 -13.92 -5.10 6.75
CA GLY A 76 -14.28 -6.29 7.53
C GLY A 76 -13.23 -7.40 7.49
N GLY A 77 -12.17 -7.23 6.70
CA GLY A 77 -10.99 -8.09 6.73
C GLY A 77 -10.05 -7.78 7.89
N VAL A 78 -8.82 -8.30 7.81
CA VAL A 78 -7.80 -8.17 8.87
C VAL A 78 -6.92 -6.91 8.77
N ASN A 79 -7.09 -6.10 7.73
CA ASN A 79 -6.29 -4.90 7.47
C ASN A 79 -7.09 -3.62 7.58
N GLY A 80 -6.48 -2.59 8.17
CA GLY A 80 -7.17 -1.33 8.46
C GLY A 80 -8.32 -1.50 9.45
N ASP A 81 -8.96 -0.40 9.81
CA ASP A 81 -10.14 -0.40 10.67
C ASP A 81 -11.32 0.33 10.02
N ASN A 82 -12.47 0.33 10.70
CA ASN A 82 -13.66 0.99 10.18
C ASN A 82 -13.42 2.48 9.88
N ALA A 83 -12.66 3.18 10.72
CA ALA A 83 -12.40 4.61 10.53
C ALA A 83 -11.61 4.87 9.23
N PHE A 84 -10.63 4.01 8.93
CA PHE A 84 -9.91 4.05 7.65
C PHE A 84 -10.86 3.83 6.46
N PHE A 85 -11.66 2.78 6.48
CA PHE A 85 -12.57 2.48 5.36
C PHE A 85 -13.70 3.51 5.19
N ASP A 86 -14.19 4.09 6.30
CA ASP A 86 -15.17 5.17 6.26
C ASP A 86 -14.55 6.42 5.58
N ALA A 87 -13.31 6.77 5.92
CA ALA A 87 -12.60 7.87 5.27
C ALA A 87 -12.31 7.61 3.78
N LEU A 88 -11.94 6.38 3.40
CA LEU A 88 -11.83 6.00 1.99
C LEU A 88 -13.16 6.20 1.25
N SER A 89 -14.26 5.71 1.82
CA SER A 89 -15.59 5.78 1.20
C SER A 89 -16.08 7.22 1.01
N MET A 90 -15.62 8.15 1.85
CA MET A 90 -16.01 9.57 1.79
C MET A 90 -15.15 10.40 0.83
N GLY A 91 -13.85 10.15 0.76
CA GLY A 91 -12.90 11.05 0.11
C GLY A 91 -12.14 10.47 -1.07
N TRP A 92 -12.34 9.19 -1.39
CA TRP A 92 -11.54 8.47 -2.39
C TRP A 92 -12.42 7.68 -3.36
N LYS A 93 -12.01 7.68 -4.62
CA LYS A 93 -12.61 6.92 -5.69
C LYS A 93 -11.69 5.75 -6.04
N LEU A 94 -12.25 4.55 -6.03
CA LEU A 94 -11.58 3.36 -6.56
C LEU A 94 -11.49 3.48 -8.09
N GLU A 95 -10.28 3.46 -8.64
CA GLU A 95 -10.05 3.48 -10.09
C GLU A 95 -9.76 2.07 -10.61
N GLU A 96 -8.99 1.27 -9.88
CA GLU A 96 -8.61 -0.07 -10.29
C GLU A 96 -8.47 -1.02 -9.10
N THR A 97 -8.78 -2.29 -9.32
CA THR A 97 -8.46 -3.38 -8.39
C THR A 97 -7.66 -4.42 -9.14
N ILE A 98 -6.49 -4.75 -8.62
CA ILE A 98 -5.57 -5.75 -9.16
C ILE A 98 -5.59 -6.94 -8.22
N GLU A 99 -5.95 -8.10 -8.75
CA GLU A 99 -5.88 -9.36 -8.02
C GLU A 99 -4.42 -9.72 -7.75
N LEU A 100 -4.14 -10.18 -6.53
CA LEU A 100 -2.82 -10.66 -6.14
C LEU A 100 -2.83 -12.18 -6.09
N ASP A 101 -1.67 -12.78 -6.33
CA ASP A 101 -1.44 -14.21 -6.10
C ASP A 101 -1.37 -14.46 -4.57
N ALA A 102 -2.51 -14.34 -3.90
CA ALA A 102 -2.65 -14.50 -2.47
C ALA A 102 -2.57 -15.98 -2.04
N LEU A 103 -2.20 -16.22 -0.78
CA LEU A 103 -2.22 -17.57 -0.23
C LEU A 103 -3.66 -18.13 -0.16
N PRO A 104 -3.85 -19.46 -0.20
CA PRO A 104 -5.18 -20.04 -0.04
C PRO A 104 -5.87 -19.57 1.24
N GLY A 105 -7.02 -18.93 1.11
CA GLY A 105 -7.79 -18.38 2.24
C GLY A 105 -7.50 -16.91 2.56
N SER A 106 -6.57 -16.27 1.84
CA SER A 106 -6.37 -14.82 1.86
C SER A 106 -7.22 -14.14 0.78
N TYR A 107 -7.69 -12.91 1.07
CA TYR A 107 -8.54 -12.12 0.17
C TYR A 107 -7.91 -10.77 -0.18
N GLU A 108 -6.58 -10.70 -0.11
CA GLU A 108 -5.85 -9.46 -0.29
C GLU A 108 -5.79 -9.07 -1.77
N LYS A 109 -5.94 -7.77 -2.04
CA LYS A 109 -5.82 -7.20 -3.38
C LYS A 109 -5.00 -5.93 -3.33
N LEU A 110 -4.58 -5.43 -4.49
CA LEU A 110 -4.10 -4.07 -4.64
C LEU A 110 -5.22 -3.19 -5.18
N TYR A 111 -5.54 -2.14 -4.45
CA TYR A 111 -6.53 -1.13 -4.82
C TYR A 111 -5.81 0.16 -5.19
N LEU A 112 -6.05 0.65 -6.40
CA LEU A 112 -5.65 1.99 -6.82
C LEU A 112 -6.82 2.93 -6.56
N LEU A 113 -6.61 3.87 -5.65
CA LEU A 113 -7.59 4.89 -5.31
C LEU A 113 -7.06 6.27 -5.64
N ARG A 114 -7.95 7.12 -6.13
CA ARG A 114 -7.69 8.53 -6.37
C ARG A 114 -8.57 9.40 -5.50
N ARG A 115 -8.01 10.45 -4.92
CA ARG A 115 -8.77 11.41 -4.12
C ARG A 115 -9.88 11.99 -4.99
N ALA A 116 -11.11 12.00 -4.47
CA ALA A 116 -12.21 12.65 -5.14
C ALA A 116 -11.87 14.14 -5.29
N ALA A 117 -12.06 14.70 -6.49
CA ALA A 117 -12.03 16.15 -6.66
C ALA A 117 -13.26 16.73 -5.96
N ASP A 118 -13.07 17.87 -5.28
CA ASP A 118 -14.18 18.67 -4.73
C ASP A 118 -15.12 19.16 -5.85
#